data_AF-A0AA88NRY7-F1
#
_entry.id   AF-A0AA88NRY7-F1
#
_cell.length_a   1.000
_cell.length_b   1.000
_cell.length_c   1.000
_cell.angle_alpha   90.00
_cell.angle_beta   90.00
_cell.angle_gamma   90.00
#
_symmetry.space_group_name_H-M   'P 1'
#
loop_
_entity.id
_entity.type
_entity.pdbx_description
1 polymer ?
#
loop_
_entity_poly.entity_id
_entity_poly.type
_entity_poly.pdbx_seq_one_letter_code
_entity_poly.pdbx_strand_id
1 'polypeptide(L)'
;MHFNYHSNAEMNSILKKTEEQCSDIARTYSIGRSMEGRELLVIEFSNNPGQHELLEPEVKYIGNMHGNEVLGRQLLIYLAQHLCSEYQQGDERIQTLINTTRIHILPSMNPDGYEVAALGVQDSNYGDEEEGHRYETWNVGRNNAQNIDLNRNFPDLTSIVTTDADKRVSAPTTSQSQTITGLVRLRQRRMLS
;
A
#
# COMPACT_ATOMS: atom_id res chain seq x y z
N MET A 1 -19.59 17.12 -11.49
CA MET A 1 -18.66 16.57 -10.49
C MET A 1 -17.41 16.17 -11.24
N HIS A 2 -16.26 16.79 -10.93
CA HIS A 2 -14.97 16.36 -11.46
C HIS A 2 -14.38 15.38 -10.46
N PHE A 3 -14.19 14.13 -10.87
CA PHE A 3 -13.53 13.12 -10.04
C PHE A 3 -12.01 13.28 -10.23
N ASN A 4 -11.35 13.92 -9.26
CA ASN A 4 -9.90 14.01 -9.22
C ASN A 4 -9.36 12.94 -8.26
N TYR A 5 -8.34 12.20 -8.71
CA TYR A 5 -7.67 11.22 -7.86
C TYR A 5 -6.63 11.91 -6.97
N HIS A 6 -6.59 11.52 -5.70
CA HIS A 6 -5.63 12.06 -4.74
C HIS A 6 -4.18 11.73 -5.14
N SER A 7 -3.36 12.77 -5.28
CA SER A 7 -1.90 12.68 -5.40
C SER A 7 -1.27 11.91 -4.24
N ASN A 8 0.02 11.58 -4.34
CA ASN A 8 0.77 10.98 -3.23
C ASN A 8 0.80 11.89 -1.99
N ALA A 9 0.93 13.20 -2.18
CA ALA A 9 0.92 14.16 -1.08
C ALA A 9 -0.45 14.25 -0.40
N GLU A 10 -1.52 14.33 -1.19
CA GLU A 10 -2.89 14.38 -0.66
C GLU A 10 -3.27 13.09 0.06
N MET A 11 -2.95 11.92 -0.52
CA MET A 11 -3.13 10.63 0.15
C MET A 11 -2.44 10.61 1.52
N ASN A 12 -1.17 10.99 1.59
CA ASN A 12 -0.43 11.00 2.85
C ASN A 12 -1.03 11.99 3.87
N SER A 13 -1.44 13.17 3.40
CA SER A 13 -2.10 14.17 4.25
C SER A 13 -3.44 13.66 4.79
N ILE A 14 -4.23 12.96 3.98
CA ILE A 14 -5.51 12.38 4.40
C ILE A 14 -5.28 11.32 5.49
N LEU A 15 -4.35 10.39 5.28
CA LEU A 15 -4.08 9.35 6.27
C LEU A 15 -3.62 9.93 7.62
N LYS A 16 -2.71 10.93 7.59
CA LYS A 16 -2.25 11.61 8.80
C LYS A 16 -3.38 12.36 9.50
N LYS A 17 -4.24 13.04 8.75
CA LYS A 17 -5.43 13.69 9.31
C LYS A 17 -6.41 12.69 9.92
N THR A 18 -6.58 11.51 9.31
CA THR A 18 -7.41 10.44 9.87
C THR A 18 -6.83 9.91 11.19
N GLU A 19 -5.51 9.73 11.29
CA GLU A 19 -4.85 9.42 12.56
C GLU A 19 -5.07 10.53 13.60
N GLU A 20 -4.88 11.80 13.24
CA GLU A 20 -5.11 12.92 14.17
C GLU A 20 -6.55 12.93 14.72
N GLN A 21 -7.53 12.59 13.88
CA GLN A 21 -8.94 12.53 14.27
C GLN A 21 -9.24 11.35 15.21
N CYS A 22 -8.63 10.19 14.98
CA CYS A 22 -8.88 8.94 15.70
C CYS A 22 -7.62 8.41 16.40
N SER A 23 -6.85 9.29 17.03
CA SER A 23 -5.52 8.96 17.58
C SER A 23 -5.51 7.91 18.70
N ASP A 24 -6.67 7.66 19.30
CA ASP A 24 -6.92 6.61 20.29
C ASP A 24 -6.92 5.20 19.68
N ILE A 25 -7.31 5.09 18.42
CA ILE A 25 -7.45 3.81 17.72
C ILE A 25 -6.63 3.69 16.43
N ALA A 26 -6.03 4.78 15.97
CA ALA A 26 -5.35 4.85 14.69
C ALA A 26 -3.93 5.39 14.82
N ARG A 27 -3.03 4.88 13.98
CA ARG A 27 -1.64 5.36 13.89
C ARG A 27 -1.09 5.21 12.49
N THR A 28 -0.37 6.20 11.98
CA THR A 28 0.39 6.05 10.73
C THR A 28 1.84 5.65 10.99
N TYR A 29 2.39 4.88 10.07
CA TYR A 29 3.82 4.54 10.04
C TYR A 29 4.29 4.25 8.63
N SER A 30 5.56 4.51 8.37
CA SER A 30 6.21 4.15 7.13
C SER A 30 6.75 2.72 7.19
N ILE A 31 6.53 1.94 6.14
CA ILE A 31 7.21 0.65 5.97
C ILE A 31 8.50 0.77 5.15
N GLY A 32 8.78 1.95 4.62
CA GLY A 32 9.94 2.20 3.76
C GLY A 32 9.64 3.26 2.71
N ARG A 33 10.48 3.28 1.68
CA ARG A 33 10.35 4.20 0.55
C ARG A 33 10.35 3.44 -0.76
N SER A 34 9.71 4.02 -1.76
CA SER A 34 9.80 3.61 -3.15
C SER A 34 11.19 3.90 -3.72
N MET A 35 11.39 3.55 -4.99
CA MET A 35 12.69 3.72 -5.66
C MET A 35 13.05 5.18 -5.87
N GLU A 36 12.06 6.04 -6.11
CA GLU A 36 12.24 7.49 -6.19
C GLU A 36 12.10 8.18 -4.82
N GLY A 37 12.11 7.40 -3.72
CA GLY A 37 12.16 7.94 -2.36
C GLY A 37 10.83 8.40 -1.77
N ARG A 38 9.69 8.06 -2.41
CA ARG A 38 8.34 8.36 -1.89
C ARG A 38 7.97 7.40 -0.76
N GLU A 39 7.31 7.92 0.25
CA GLU A 39 6.94 7.16 1.44
C GLU A 39 5.90 6.07 1.14
N LEU A 40 6.13 4.86 1.62
CA LEU A 40 5.13 3.78 1.67
C LEU A 40 4.39 3.89 3.00
N LEU A 41 3.41 4.79 3.06
CA LEU A 41 2.69 5.12 4.28
C LEU A 41 1.55 4.13 4.53
N VAL A 42 1.52 3.58 5.74
CA VAL A 42 0.46 2.70 6.25
C VAL A 42 -0.29 3.42 7.35
N ILE A 43 -1.61 3.25 7.39
CA ILE A 43 -2.41 3.54 8.59
C ILE A 43 -2.82 2.23 9.24
N GLU A 44 -2.68 2.12 10.57
CA GLU A 44 -3.24 1.02 11.34
C GLU A 44 -4.42 1.45 12.19
N PHE A 45 -5.34 0.51 12.41
CA PHE A 45 -6.47 0.62 13.34
C PHE A 45 -6.44 -0.57 14.32
N SER A 46 -6.55 -0.31 15.62
CA SER A 46 -6.65 -1.28 16.72
C SER A 46 -7.07 -0.56 18.01
N ASN A 47 -7.54 -1.27 19.03
CA ASN A 47 -7.72 -0.73 20.38
C ASN A 47 -6.41 -0.29 21.05
N ASN A 48 -5.25 -0.75 20.56
CA ASN A 48 -3.95 -0.40 21.13
C ASN A 48 -2.91 -0.11 20.01
N PRO A 49 -3.08 0.98 19.24
CA PRO A 49 -2.31 1.24 18.05
C PRO A 49 -0.80 1.37 18.36
N GLY A 50 0.01 0.67 17.58
CA GLY A 50 1.46 0.59 17.71
C GLY A 50 1.96 -0.57 18.57
N GLN A 51 1.09 -1.22 19.33
CA GLN A 51 1.44 -2.41 20.12
C GLN A 51 0.97 -3.67 19.42
N HIS A 52 1.66 -4.79 19.64
CA HIS A 52 1.21 -6.09 19.17
C HIS A 52 0.64 -6.84 20.36
N GLU A 53 -0.59 -7.32 20.24
CA GLU A 53 -1.29 -8.07 21.28
C GLU A 53 -1.41 -9.54 20.87
N LEU A 54 -1.11 -10.45 21.81
CA LEU A 54 -1.27 -11.87 21.55
C LEU A 54 -2.75 -12.19 21.34
N LEU A 55 -3.02 -13.13 20.42
CA LEU A 55 -4.37 -13.59 20.05
C LEU A 55 -5.25 -12.55 19.34
N GLU A 56 -4.76 -11.33 19.10
CA GLU A 56 -5.42 -10.37 18.22
C GLU A 56 -5.10 -10.71 16.75
N PRO A 57 -6.09 -11.00 15.90
CA PRO A 57 -5.87 -11.21 14.47
C PRO A 57 -5.31 -9.94 13.80
N GLU A 58 -4.33 -10.11 12.92
CA GLU A 58 -3.82 -9.01 12.07
C GLU A 58 -4.26 -9.19 10.62
N VAL A 59 -4.82 -8.13 10.01
CA VAL A 59 -5.24 -8.10 8.61
C VAL A 59 -4.55 -6.95 7.88
N LYS A 60 -4.20 -7.16 6.60
CA LYS A 60 -3.59 -6.12 5.76
C LYS A 60 -4.34 -5.95 4.46
N TYR A 61 -4.69 -4.70 4.14
CA TYR A 61 -5.21 -4.30 2.83
C TYR A 61 -4.16 -3.49 2.08
N ILE A 62 -3.84 -3.93 0.87
CA ILE A 62 -2.76 -3.37 0.07
C ILE A 62 -3.31 -3.07 -1.32
N GLY A 63 -3.19 -1.83 -1.76
CA GLY A 63 -3.67 -1.36 -3.04
C GLY A 63 -2.57 -0.85 -3.95
N ASN A 64 -2.92 -0.68 -5.23
CA ASN A 64 -2.13 0.06 -6.20
C ASN A 64 -0.68 -0.46 -6.29
N MET A 65 -0.54 -1.78 -6.36
CA MET A 65 0.73 -2.44 -6.70
C MET A 65 1.08 -2.21 -8.17
N HIS A 66 0.05 -2.13 -9.01
CA HIS A 66 0.14 -1.49 -10.32
C HIS A 66 -0.26 -0.02 -10.17
N GLY A 67 0.64 0.90 -10.52
CA GLY A 67 0.47 2.33 -10.25
C GLY A 67 -0.69 2.97 -11.01
N ASN A 68 -1.04 2.43 -12.17
CA ASN A 68 -2.16 2.87 -13.00
C ASN A 68 -3.55 2.30 -12.60
N GLU A 69 -3.61 1.35 -11.67
CA GLU A 69 -4.87 0.80 -11.14
C GLU A 69 -5.36 1.63 -9.94
N VAL A 70 -5.80 2.87 -10.21
CA VAL A 70 -6.03 3.91 -9.19
C VAL A 70 -7.24 3.63 -8.29
N LEU A 71 -8.24 2.87 -8.74
CA LEU A 71 -9.48 2.65 -7.97
C LEU A 71 -9.22 1.97 -6.62
N GLY A 72 -8.32 0.97 -6.58
CA GLY A 72 -7.97 0.29 -5.33
C GLY A 72 -7.35 1.24 -4.30
N ARG A 73 -6.52 2.19 -4.75
CA ARG A 73 -5.95 3.24 -3.90
C ARG A 73 -7.03 4.12 -3.29
N GLN A 74 -7.96 4.61 -4.10
CA GLN A 74 -9.03 5.51 -3.61
C GLN A 74 -9.98 4.79 -2.64
N LEU A 75 -10.31 3.53 -2.91
CA LEU A 75 -11.14 2.73 -2.03
C LEU A 75 -10.48 2.55 -0.65
N LEU A 76 -9.16 2.32 -0.61
CA LEU A 76 -8.44 2.15 0.65
C LEU A 76 -8.28 3.47 1.42
N ILE A 77 -8.13 4.61 0.74
CA ILE A 77 -8.17 5.93 1.39
C ILE A 77 -9.53 6.15 2.03
N TYR A 78 -10.61 5.90 1.28
CA TYR A 78 -11.98 6.05 1.79
C TYR A 78 -12.27 5.09 2.94
N LEU A 79 -11.83 3.84 2.85
CA LEU A 79 -11.98 2.85 3.92
C LEU A 79 -11.35 3.33 5.23
N ALA A 80 -10.15 3.91 5.18
CA ALA A 80 -9.51 4.45 6.38
C ALA A 80 -10.35 5.57 7.04
N GLN A 81 -10.86 6.51 6.23
CA GLN A 81 -11.73 7.57 6.73
C GLN A 81 -13.05 7.03 7.29
N HIS A 82 -13.64 6.04 6.62
CA HIS A 82 -14.88 5.39 7.04
C HIS A 82 -14.71 4.66 8.38
N LEU A 83 -13.63 3.89 8.56
CA LEU A 83 -13.33 3.21 9.83
C LEU A 83 -13.26 4.21 11.00
N CYS A 84 -12.56 5.33 10.82
CA CYS A 84 -12.48 6.38 11.83
C CYS A 84 -13.85 7.04 12.09
N SER A 85 -14.54 7.47 11.02
CA SER A 85 -15.83 8.16 11.13
C SER A 85 -16.90 7.31 11.80
N GLU A 86 -17.04 6.05 11.41
CA GLU A 86 -18.08 5.17 11.97
C GLU A 86 -17.75 4.73 13.40
N TYR A 87 -16.47 4.54 13.73
CA TYR A 87 -16.05 4.26 15.10
C TYR A 87 -16.44 5.41 16.05
N GLN A 88 -16.16 6.65 15.64
CA GLN A 88 -16.54 7.86 16.40
C GLN A 88 -18.05 8.06 16.51
N GLN A 89 -18.81 7.66 15.49
CA GLN A 89 -20.27 7.70 15.51
C GLN A 89 -20.90 6.62 16.40
N GLY A 90 -20.12 5.64 16.86
CA GLY A 90 -20.63 4.58 17.72
C GLY A 90 -21.18 3.37 16.97
N ASP A 91 -20.78 3.15 15.71
CA ASP A 91 -21.20 1.93 14.99
C ASP A 91 -20.61 0.69 15.68
N GLU A 92 -21.50 -0.14 16.25
CA GLU A 92 -21.11 -1.31 17.06
C GLU A 92 -20.29 -2.33 16.27
N ARG A 93 -20.55 -2.49 14.97
CA ARG A 93 -19.83 -3.44 14.12
C ARG A 93 -18.41 -2.95 13.87
N ILE A 94 -18.22 -1.67 13.59
CA ILE A 94 -16.90 -1.06 13.36
C ILE A 94 -16.11 -1.01 14.68
N GLN A 95 -16.76 -0.66 15.79
CA GLN A 95 -16.12 -0.70 17.11
C GLN A 95 -15.66 -2.10 17.48
N THR A 96 -16.51 -3.11 17.29
CA THR A 96 -16.13 -4.51 17.52
C THR A 96 -14.97 -4.92 16.63
N LEU A 97 -15.01 -4.55 15.35
CA LEU A 97 -13.96 -4.87 14.40
C LEU A 97 -12.60 -4.28 14.83
N ILE A 98 -12.55 -3.00 15.17
CA ILE A 98 -11.30 -2.32 15.56
C ILE A 98 -10.81 -2.80 16.94
N ASN A 99 -11.72 -3.11 17.87
CA ASN A 99 -11.35 -3.53 19.22
C ASN A 99 -10.92 -4.99 19.34
N THR A 100 -11.05 -5.77 18.27
CA THR A 100 -10.74 -7.20 18.27
C THR A 100 -9.79 -7.60 17.15
N THR A 101 -9.38 -6.66 16.29
CA THR A 101 -8.55 -6.93 15.12
C THR A 101 -7.65 -5.74 14.85
N ARG A 102 -6.38 -6.04 14.56
CA ARG A 102 -5.44 -5.04 14.08
C ARG A 102 -5.42 -4.98 12.56
N ILE A 103 -5.88 -3.87 12.02
CA ILE A 103 -6.03 -3.66 10.57
C ILE A 103 -4.94 -2.73 10.09
N HIS A 104 -4.20 -3.12 9.04
CA HIS A 104 -3.21 -2.28 8.37
C HIS A 104 -3.65 -1.97 6.94
N ILE A 105 -3.62 -0.71 6.55
CA ILE A 105 -4.02 -0.27 5.21
C ILE A 105 -2.85 0.45 4.55
N LEU A 106 -2.37 -0.09 3.42
CA LEU A 106 -1.40 0.52 2.52
C LEU A 106 -2.11 0.89 1.22
N PRO A 107 -2.58 2.14 1.04
CA PRO A 107 -3.35 2.49 -0.16
C PRO A 107 -2.52 2.43 -1.44
N SER A 108 -1.21 2.68 -1.36
CA SER A 108 -0.32 2.72 -2.51
C SER A 108 1.01 2.01 -2.26
N MET A 109 1.13 0.80 -2.82
CA MET A 109 2.40 0.08 -2.85
C MET A 109 3.34 0.62 -3.95
N ASN A 110 2.81 1.14 -5.06
CA ASN A 110 3.57 1.67 -6.19
C ASN A 110 3.33 3.18 -6.41
N PRO A 111 3.77 4.05 -5.48
CA PRO A 111 3.58 5.50 -5.62
C PRO A 111 4.35 6.10 -6.81
N ASP A 112 5.44 5.46 -7.27
CA ASP A 112 6.22 5.93 -8.42
C ASP A 112 5.46 5.67 -9.73
N GLY A 113 4.95 4.45 -9.91
CA GLY A 113 4.10 4.12 -11.06
C GLY A 113 2.83 4.97 -11.10
N TYR A 114 2.26 5.30 -9.94
CA TYR A 114 1.11 6.21 -9.85
C TYR A 114 1.43 7.61 -10.41
N GLU A 115 2.58 8.21 -10.09
CA GLU A 115 2.96 9.52 -10.65
C GLU A 115 3.08 9.46 -12.17
N VAL A 116 3.72 8.42 -12.70
CA VAL A 116 3.86 8.22 -14.15
C VAL A 116 2.49 8.07 -14.81
N ALA A 117 1.59 7.28 -14.21
CA ALA A 117 0.22 7.13 -14.71
C ALA A 117 -0.56 8.45 -14.63
N ALA A 118 -0.45 9.19 -13.53
CA ALA A 118 -1.13 10.47 -13.34
C ALA A 118 -0.66 11.54 -14.34
N LEU A 119 0.63 11.59 -14.63
CA LEU A 119 1.20 12.47 -15.66
C LEU A 119 0.78 12.04 -17.07
N GLY A 120 0.82 10.74 -17.39
CA GLY A 120 0.37 10.22 -18.70
C GLY A 120 -1.13 10.38 -18.95
N VAL A 121 -1.96 10.29 -17.90
CA VAL A 121 -3.38 10.64 -17.97
C VAL A 121 -3.57 12.13 -18.21
N GLN A 122 -2.75 13.00 -17.60
CA GLN A 122 -2.79 14.44 -17.88
C GLN A 122 -2.34 14.79 -19.30
N ASP A 123 -1.37 14.07 -19.84
CA ASP A 123 -0.86 14.22 -21.21
C ASP A 123 -1.80 13.63 -22.28
N SER A 124 -2.73 12.73 -21.91
CA SER A 124 -3.74 12.21 -22.84
C SER A 124 -4.79 13.24 -23.33
N ASN A 125 -4.65 14.52 -22.94
CA ASN A 125 -5.30 15.65 -23.60
C ASN A 125 -4.58 16.10 -24.89
N TYR A 126 -3.48 15.43 -25.29
CA TYR A 126 -2.82 15.65 -26.58
C TYR A 126 -3.64 14.98 -27.70
N GLY A 127 -4.10 15.79 -28.65
CA GLY A 127 -5.10 15.44 -29.65
C GLY A 127 -4.80 14.18 -30.48
N ASP A 128 -5.89 13.52 -30.89
CA ASP A 128 -5.99 12.39 -31.82
C ASP A 128 -5.39 12.70 -33.22
N GLU A 129 -4.09 12.94 -33.36
CA GLU A 129 -3.52 13.26 -34.69
C GLU A 129 -2.32 12.40 -35.15
N GLU A 130 -1.76 11.51 -34.34
CA GLU A 130 -0.64 10.63 -34.79
C GLU A 130 -1.01 9.14 -34.64
N GLU A 131 -1.43 8.55 -35.75
CA GLU A 131 -1.99 7.20 -35.93
C GLU A 131 -0.98 6.04 -35.76
N GLY A 132 0.09 6.23 -34.97
CA GLY A 132 1.24 5.32 -34.91
C GLY A 132 1.59 4.70 -33.54
N HIS A 133 1.13 5.27 -32.43
CA HIS A 133 1.62 4.89 -31.08
C HIS A 133 0.52 4.49 -30.08
N ARG A 134 -0.63 3.99 -30.56
CA ARG A 134 -1.80 3.66 -29.71
C ARG A 134 -1.70 2.35 -28.91
N TYR A 135 -0.55 1.67 -28.85
CA TYR A 135 -0.49 0.29 -28.33
C TYR A 135 -0.08 0.11 -26.86
N GLU A 136 0.38 1.13 -26.13
CA GLU A 136 0.97 0.91 -24.79
C GLU A 136 0.45 1.84 -23.67
N THR A 137 -0.60 2.65 -23.90
CA THR A 137 -1.13 3.55 -22.87
C THR A 137 -1.67 2.82 -21.63
N TRP A 138 -2.14 1.58 -21.80
CA TRP A 138 -2.61 0.71 -20.70
C TRP A 138 -1.51 0.27 -19.74
N ASN A 139 -0.24 0.36 -20.14
CA ASN A 139 0.91 -0.05 -19.32
C ASN A 139 1.63 1.12 -18.64
N VAL A 140 1.32 2.37 -19.04
CA VAL A 140 1.96 3.56 -18.49
C VAL A 140 1.71 3.63 -16.98
N GLY A 141 2.79 3.59 -16.19
CA GLY A 141 2.73 3.62 -14.73
C GLY A 141 2.27 2.31 -14.07
N ARG A 142 2.14 1.21 -14.82
CA ARG A 142 1.85 -0.12 -14.24
C ARG A 142 2.99 -0.62 -13.37
N ASN A 143 4.21 -0.63 -13.92
CA ASN A 143 5.41 -1.08 -13.21
C ASN A 143 5.92 0.00 -12.25
N ASN A 144 6.84 -0.36 -11.34
CA ASN A 144 7.53 0.63 -10.52
C ASN A 144 8.62 1.38 -11.33
N ALA A 145 9.35 2.32 -10.70
CA ALA A 145 10.38 3.10 -11.39
C ALA A 145 11.56 2.28 -11.94
N GLN A 146 11.72 1.01 -11.54
CA GLN A 146 12.70 0.07 -12.11
C GLN A 146 12.12 -0.80 -13.22
N ASN A 147 10.91 -0.49 -13.68
CA ASN A 147 10.14 -1.28 -14.65
C ASN A 147 9.86 -2.73 -14.17
N ILE A 148 9.72 -2.92 -12.86
CA ILE A 148 9.39 -4.21 -12.25
C ILE A 148 7.88 -4.29 -11.97
N ASP A 149 7.26 -5.40 -12.36
CA ASP A 149 5.91 -5.77 -11.90
C ASP A 149 5.98 -6.25 -10.45
N LEU A 150 5.48 -5.42 -9.53
CA LEU A 150 5.49 -5.72 -8.09
C LEU A 150 4.68 -6.96 -7.72
N ASN A 151 3.66 -7.32 -8.50
CA ASN A 151 2.82 -8.52 -8.31
C ASN A 151 3.46 -9.80 -8.90
N ARG A 152 4.68 -9.70 -9.42
CA ARG A 152 5.50 -10.85 -9.86
C ARG A 152 6.85 -10.92 -9.14
N ASN A 153 7.08 -10.03 -8.18
CA ASN A 153 8.35 -9.89 -7.46
C ASN A 153 8.26 -10.28 -5.98
N PHE A 154 7.26 -11.08 -5.61
CA PHE A 154 7.20 -11.73 -4.29
C PHE A 154 8.03 -13.02 -4.32
N PRO A 155 8.72 -13.37 -3.22
CA PRO A 155 9.42 -14.65 -3.13
C PRO A 155 8.46 -15.81 -3.39
N ASP A 156 8.80 -16.70 -4.31
CA ASP A 156 8.04 -17.92 -4.54
C ASP A 156 8.16 -18.84 -3.31
N LEU A 157 7.03 -19.34 -2.79
CA LEU A 157 6.99 -20.29 -1.69
C LEU A 157 7.77 -21.58 -2.00
N THR A 158 7.93 -21.92 -3.28
CA THR A 158 8.68 -23.11 -3.73
C THR A 158 10.20 -22.90 -3.81
N SER A 159 10.67 -21.65 -3.86
CA SER A 159 12.10 -21.33 -3.97
C SER A 159 12.91 -21.64 -2.70
N ILE A 160 12.23 -21.95 -1.58
CA ILE A 160 12.86 -22.30 -0.30
C ILE A 160 13.28 -23.78 -0.24
N VAL A 161 12.81 -24.65 -1.16
CA VAL A 161 13.11 -26.09 -1.11
C VAL A 161 14.40 -26.48 -1.86
N THR A 162 15.08 -25.54 -2.53
CA THR A 162 16.34 -25.83 -3.24
C THR A 162 17.45 -24.88 -2.84
N THR A 163 17.87 -24.88 -1.57
CA THR A 163 19.15 -24.26 -1.19
C THR A 163 19.92 -25.08 -0.15
N ASP A 164 20.33 -26.30 -0.52
CA ASP A 164 21.61 -26.86 -0.07
C ASP A 164 22.70 -26.80 -1.16
N ALA A 165 22.43 -26.17 -2.30
CA ALA A 165 23.42 -26.01 -3.36
C ALA A 165 23.15 -24.77 -4.24
N ASP A 166 23.29 -23.57 -3.69
CA ASP A 166 24.12 -22.54 -4.35
C ASP A 166 24.19 -21.25 -3.50
N LYS A 167 25.40 -20.92 -3.06
CA LYS A 167 25.75 -19.58 -2.57
C LYS A 167 25.78 -18.65 -3.78
N ARG A 168 24.67 -18.00 -4.13
CA ARG A 168 24.69 -16.83 -5.03
C ARG A 168 23.75 -15.72 -4.54
N VAL A 169 24.41 -14.70 -3.99
CA VAL A 169 24.05 -13.28 -3.97
C VAL A 169 22.68 -12.94 -3.39
N SER A 170 22.69 -12.57 -2.11
CA SER A 170 21.67 -11.70 -1.52
C SER A 170 21.53 -10.43 -2.36
N ALA A 171 20.46 -10.34 -3.15
CA ALA A 171 20.05 -9.07 -3.73
C ALA A 171 19.78 -8.07 -2.59
N PRO A 172 20.15 -6.79 -2.75
CA PRO A 172 19.96 -5.79 -1.71
C PRO A 172 18.46 -5.64 -1.40
N THR A 173 18.16 -5.27 -0.16
CA THR A 173 16.85 -5.04 0.47
C THR A 173 16.04 -3.89 -0.18
N THR A 174 15.87 -3.88 -1.50
CA THR A 174 15.51 -2.67 -2.26
C THR A 174 14.19 -2.79 -3.03
N SER A 175 13.48 -3.91 -2.94
CA SER A 175 12.19 -4.09 -3.64
C SER A 175 11.00 -3.78 -2.73
N GLN A 176 10.04 -2.96 -3.21
CA GLN A 176 8.78 -2.66 -2.51
C GLN A 176 8.02 -3.94 -2.10
N SER A 177 8.07 -5.01 -2.91
CA SER A 177 7.47 -6.33 -2.61
C SER A 177 8.20 -7.06 -1.48
N GLN A 178 9.52 -6.90 -1.38
CA GLN A 178 10.30 -7.47 -0.27
C GLN A 178 10.04 -6.73 1.05
N THR A 179 9.80 -5.42 1.01
CA THR A 179 9.42 -4.62 2.20
C THR A 179 8.13 -5.14 2.84
N ILE A 180 7.12 -5.47 2.03
CA ILE A 180 5.86 -6.05 2.50
C ILE A 180 6.08 -7.46 3.06
N THR A 181 6.86 -8.28 2.36
CA THR A 181 7.19 -9.65 2.81
C THR A 181 7.95 -9.65 4.13
N GLY A 182 8.87 -8.68 4.31
CA GLY A 182 9.60 -8.45 5.54
C GLY A 182 8.66 -8.11 6.71
N LEU A 183 7.63 -7.30 6.48
CA LEU A 183 6.63 -6.94 7.49
C LEU A 183 5.81 -8.15 7.97
N VAL A 184 5.56 -9.15 7.11
CA VAL A 184 4.90 -10.41 7.50
C VAL A 184 5.84 -11.27 8.35
N ARG A 185 7.09 -11.43 7.91
CA ARG A 185 8.09 -12.27 8.61
C ARG A 185 8.55 -11.69 9.95
N LEU A 186 8.75 -10.38 10.06
CA LEU A 186 9.24 -9.74 11.29
C LEU A 186 8.19 -9.81 12.42
N ARG A 187 6.90 -9.81 12.06
CA ARG A 187 5.80 -9.82 13.02
C ARG A 187 5.38 -11.23 13.44
N GLN A 188 5.41 -12.22 12.54
CA GLN A 188 5.24 -13.64 12.92
C GLN A 188 6.32 -14.13 13.90
N ARG A 189 7.55 -13.61 13.81
CA ARG A 189 8.62 -13.98 14.76
C ARG A 189 8.39 -13.43 16.18
N ARG A 190 7.66 -12.33 16.34
CA ARG A 190 7.26 -11.82 17.67
C ARG A 190 6.09 -12.58 18.29
N MET A 191 5.38 -13.41 17.53
CA MET A 191 4.34 -14.31 18.08
C MET A 191 4.93 -15.56 18.76
N LEU A 192 6.23 -15.85 18.59
CA LEU A 192 6.90 -17.08 19.05
C LEU A 192 7.92 -16.83 20.18
N SER A 193 8.01 -15.60 20.71
CA SER A 193 8.90 -15.21 21.81
C SER A 193 8.10 -14.59 22.93
#